data_AF-A0A1I8D2B3-F1
#
_entry.id   AF-A0A1I8D2B3-F1
#
_cell.length_a   1.000
_cell.length_b   1.000
_cell.length_c   1.000
_cell.angle_alpha   90.00
_cell.angle_beta   90.00
_cell.angle_gamma   90.00
#
_symmetry.space_group_name_H-M   'P 1'
#
loop_
_entity.id
_entity.type
_entity.pdbx_description
1 polymer ?
#
loop_
_entity_poly.entity_id
_entity_poly.type
_entity_poly.pdbx_seq_one_letter_code
_entity_poly.pdbx_strand_id
1 'polypeptide(L)'
;MVAINENGTDVSLWELPEKFLGTFKSKESVNFDAFLRIREIPTIIRKALKYITFCKKIEKNDDGTYNISTSVFGSSYKCRRITFNRPSVMCSKDGSKRIITFYYDVTSDSLVEVMQFENGCFKLQLSYYYFDGETLVWKCCAQNVSAKRFYKRVD
;
A
#
# COMPACT_ATOMS: atom_id res chain seq x y z
N MET A 1 -17.16 10.82 1.64
CA MET A 1 -17.53 12.14 2.18
C MET A 1 -16.30 13.03 2.02
N VAL A 2 -16.33 13.95 1.06
CA VAL A 2 -15.28 14.95 0.86
C VAL A 2 -15.66 16.12 1.75
N ALA A 3 -14.76 16.54 2.64
CA ALA A 3 -14.97 17.76 3.40
C ALA A 3 -14.81 18.95 2.44
N ILE A 4 -15.93 19.60 2.14
CA ILE A 4 -16.00 20.89 1.44
C ILE A 4 -16.41 21.91 2.49
N ASN A 5 -15.61 22.96 2.66
CA ASN A 5 -16.01 24.13 3.45
C ASN A 5 -16.74 25.15 2.55
N GLU A 6 -17.50 26.03 3.21
CA GLU A 6 -18.55 26.87 2.61
C GLU A 6 -18.07 27.94 1.62
N ASN A 7 -16.75 28.07 1.40
CA ASN A 7 -16.16 29.16 0.62
C ASN A 7 -15.61 28.75 -0.76
N GLY A 8 -15.80 27.50 -1.20
CA GLY A 8 -15.52 27.13 -2.60
C GLY A 8 -14.05 27.19 -3.04
N THR A 9 -13.10 27.30 -2.10
CA THR A 9 -11.67 27.19 -2.40
C THR A 9 -10.93 26.22 -1.49
N ASP A 10 -10.24 25.36 -2.22
CA ASP A 10 -9.09 24.51 -1.98
C ASP A 10 -9.24 23.17 -1.25
N VAL A 11 -8.85 22.16 -2.03
CA VAL A 11 -8.69 20.78 -1.64
C VAL A 11 -7.64 20.81 -0.54
N SER A 12 -8.03 20.52 0.70
CA SER A 12 -7.04 20.09 1.68
C SER A 12 -6.42 18.82 1.10
N LEU A 13 -5.30 19.00 0.40
CA LEU A 13 -4.35 17.96 0.06
C LEU A 13 -3.91 17.43 1.41
N TRP A 14 -4.59 16.41 1.91
CA TRP A 14 -4.23 15.75 3.15
C TRP A 14 -2.77 15.29 3.00
N GLU A 15 -1.86 16.08 3.57
CA GLU A 15 -0.44 15.77 3.51
C GLU A 15 -0.22 14.48 4.29
N LEU A 16 0.55 13.58 3.70
CA LEU A 16 0.88 12.34 4.38
C LEU A 16 1.86 12.68 5.52
N PRO A 17 1.57 12.28 6.77
CA PRO A 17 2.46 12.57 7.89
C PRO A 17 3.86 12.01 7.65
N GLU A 18 4.88 12.74 8.08
CA GLU A 18 6.30 12.40 7.85
C GLU A 18 6.68 11.01 8.32
N LYS A 19 6.02 10.48 9.36
CA LYS A 19 6.24 9.11 9.83
C LYS A 19 6.01 8.07 8.73
N PHE A 20 5.17 8.31 7.72
CA PHE A 20 4.99 7.37 6.62
C PHE A 20 6.05 7.51 5.52
N LEU A 21 6.81 8.60 5.48
CA LEU A 21 7.89 8.79 4.51
C LEU A 21 9.10 7.92 4.88
N GLY A 22 9.85 7.43 3.90
CA GLY A 22 11.06 6.64 4.10
C GLY A 22 10.98 5.22 3.53
N THR A 23 11.96 4.40 3.89
CA THR A 23 12.10 3.00 3.44
C THR A 23 11.79 2.04 4.58
N PHE A 24 10.93 1.07 4.31
CA PHE A 24 10.44 0.10 5.28
C PHE A 24 10.63 -1.32 4.76
N LYS A 25 11.30 -2.17 5.54
CA LYS A 25 11.51 -3.59 5.21
C LYS A 25 10.71 -4.46 6.16
N SER A 26 9.94 -5.40 5.60
CA SER A 26 9.14 -6.32 6.40
C SER A 26 10.02 -7.29 7.16
N LYS A 27 9.62 -7.60 8.39
CA LYS A 27 10.26 -8.61 9.23
C LYS A 27 9.40 -9.85 9.36
N GLU A 28 8.13 -9.64 9.65
CA GLU A 28 7.22 -10.72 10.03
C GLU A 28 5.85 -10.53 9.38
N SER A 29 5.10 -11.62 9.28
CA SER A 29 3.72 -11.59 8.78
C SER A 29 2.85 -12.57 9.54
N VAL A 30 1.62 -12.15 9.83
CA VAL A 30 0.58 -12.96 10.48
C VAL A 30 -0.50 -13.26 9.45
N ASN A 31 -0.95 -14.51 9.40
CA ASN A 31 -2.01 -15.01 8.50
C ASN A 31 -1.79 -14.76 7.00
N PHE A 32 -0.57 -14.43 6.57
CA PHE A 32 -0.31 -14.08 5.18
C PHE A 32 -0.46 -15.29 4.24
N ASP A 33 -0.06 -16.49 4.65
CA ASP A 33 -0.29 -17.70 3.84
C ASP A 33 -1.79 -17.99 3.64
N ALA A 34 -2.60 -17.84 4.70
CA ALA A 34 -4.04 -18.01 4.64
C ALA A 34 -4.70 -16.98 3.71
N PHE A 35 -4.26 -15.72 3.80
CA PHE A 35 -4.69 -14.67 2.87
C PHE A 35 -4.34 -15.02 1.42
N LEU A 36 -3.10 -15.46 1.15
CA LEU A 36 -2.69 -15.85 -0.20
C LEU A 36 -3.47 -17.05 -0.74
N ARG A 37 -3.89 -18.00 0.11
CA ARG A 37 -4.78 -19.11 -0.29
C ARG A 37 -6.14 -18.62 -0.75
N ILE A 38 -6.74 -17.70 0.02
CA ILE A 38 -8.04 -17.09 -0.34
C ILE A 38 -7.92 -16.33 -1.67
N ARG A 39 -6.75 -15.74 -1.94
CA ARG A 39 -6.43 -15.08 -3.22
C ARG A 39 -6.01 -16.06 -4.33
N GLU A 40 -6.18 -17.36 -4.12
CA GLU A 40 -5.88 -18.43 -5.08
C GLU A 40 -4.43 -18.43 -5.59
N ILE A 41 -3.50 -17.92 -4.78
CA ILE A 41 -2.09 -17.90 -5.14
C ILE A 41 -1.52 -19.33 -5.05
N PRO A 42 -0.85 -19.84 -6.10
CA PRO A 42 -0.28 -21.18 -6.12
C PRO A 42 0.65 -21.47 -4.95
N THR A 43 0.58 -22.70 -4.41
CA THR A 43 1.33 -23.13 -3.22
C THR A 43 2.84 -22.91 -3.34
N ILE A 44 3.42 -23.13 -4.51
CA ILE A 44 4.87 -22.93 -4.76
C ILE A 44 5.23 -21.45 -4.54
N ILE A 45 4.42 -20.53 -5.08
CA ILE A 45 4.62 -19.08 -4.92
C ILE A 45 4.43 -18.68 -3.45
N ARG A 46 3.41 -19.21 -2.77
CA ARG A 46 3.16 -18.92 -1.34
C ARG A 46 4.33 -19.33 -0.44
N LYS A 47 4.91 -20.52 -0.69
CA LYS A 47 6.11 -20.99 0.04
C LYS A 47 7.29 -20.05 -0.16
N ALA A 48 7.53 -19.56 -1.37
CA ALA A 48 8.58 -18.57 -1.64
C ALA A 48 8.31 -17.24 -0.92
N LEU A 49 7.07 -16.74 -0.95
CA LEU A 49 6.68 -15.48 -0.32
C LEU A 49 6.75 -15.51 1.22
N LYS A 50 6.79 -16.69 1.86
CA LYS A 50 6.94 -16.81 3.33
C LYS A 50 8.27 -16.27 3.83
N TYR A 51 9.35 -16.44 3.05
CA TYR A 51 10.71 -16.12 3.46
C TYR A 51 11.20 -14.78 2.91
N ILE A 52 10.33 -14.03 2.22
CA ILE A 52 10.74 -12.83 1.53
C ILE A 52 10.55 -11.56 2.37
N THR A 53 11.51 -10.65 2.24
CA THR A 53 11.38 -9.26 2.65
C THR A 53 10.67 -8.45 1.56
N PHE A 54 9.54 -7.85 1.92
CA PHE A 54 8.90 -6.77 1.17
C PHE A 54 9.54 -5.45 1.56
N CYS A 55 9.89 -4.63 0.58
CA CYS A 55 10.39 -3.27 0.80
C CYS A 55 9.34 -2.26 0.32
N LYS A 56 8.83 -1.41 1.20
CA LYS A 56 7.94 -0.29 0.88
C LYS A 56 8.76 1.00 0.96
N LYS A 57 8.67 1.85 -0.05
CA LYS A 57 9.30 3.18 -0.03
C LYS A 57 8.27 4.23 -0.38
N ILE A 58 8.24 5.30 0.41
CA ILE A 58 7.34 6.45 0.21
C ILE A 58 8.20 7.71 0.30
N GLU A 59 8.15 8.53 -0.74
CA GLU A 59 8.94 9.76 -0.86
C GLU A 59 8.03 10.91 -1.27
N LYS A 60 8.20 12.07 -0.63
CA LYS A 60 7.56 13.33 -1.04
C LYS A 60 8.48 14.03 -2.05
N ASN A 61 7.92 14.50 -3.15
CA ASN A 61 8.62 15.29 -4.16
C ASN A 61 8.50 16.79 -3.81
N ASP A 62 9.36 17.61 -4.41
CA ASP A 62 9.36 19.07 -4.22
C ASP A 62 8.04 19.72 -4.68
N ASP A 63 7.35 19.11 -5.64
CA ASP A 63 6.04 19.55 -6.17
C ASP A 63 4.84 19.11 -5.30
N GLY A 64 5.09 18.53 -4.11
CA GLY A 64 4.07 18.06 -3.18
C GLY A 64 3.43 16.72 -3.54
N THR A 65 3.79 16.13 -4.69
CA THR A 65 3.36 14.77 -5.06
C THR A 65 4.21 13.70 -4.37
N TYR A 66 3.83 12.42 -4.49
CA TYR A 66 4.57 11.33 -3.84
C TYR A 66 5.06 10.27 -4.84
N ASN A 67 6.19 9.66 -4.55
CA ASN A 67 6.61 8.41 -5.19
C ASN A 67 6.41 7.27 -4.19
N ILE A 68 5.64 6.25 -4.58
CA ILE A 68 5.39 5.08 -3.74
C ILE A 68 5.83 3.84 -4.50
N SER A 69 6.65 3.01 -3.87
CA SER A 69 7.06 1.73 -4.44
C SER A 69 7.00 0.59 -3.45
N THR A 70 6.71 -0.60 -3.98
CA THR A 70 6.82 -1.87 -3.25
C THR A 70 7.71 -2.81 -4.05
N SER A 71 8.73 -3.39 -3.42
CA SER A 71 9.65 -4.31 -4.08
C SER A 71 9.68 -5.66 -3.36
N VAL A 72 9.74 -6.73 -4.16
CA VAL A 72 9.75 -8.14 -3.74
C VAL A 72 10.51 -8.95 -4.80
N PHE A 73 11.44 -9.82 -4.41
CA PHE A 73 12.11 -10.81 -5.29
C PHE A 73 12.65 -10.19 -6.60
N GLY A 74 13.32 -9.05 -6.53
CA GLY A 74 13.84 -8.37 -7.73
C GLY A 74 12.77 -7.77 -8.66
N SER A 75 11.49 -7.97 -8.34
CA SER A 75 10.35 -7.23 -8.89
C SER A 75 10.14 -5.96 -8.09
N SER A 76 9.70 -4.91 -8.79
CA SER A 76 9.39 -3.62 -8.18
C SER A 76 8.15 -3.06 -8.85
N TYR A 77 7.22 -2.60 -8.01
CA TYR A 77 5.99 -1.94 -8.40
C TYR A 77 6.10 -0.48 -7.99
N LYS A 78 5.96 0.43 -8.96
CA LYS A 78 6.24 1.86 -8.75
C LYS A 78 5.06 2.70 -9.20
N CYS A 79 4.71 3.67 -8.36
CA CYS A 79 3.84 4.79 -8.68
C CYS A 79 4.69 6.06 -8.53
N ARG A 80 4.64 6.94 -9.53
CA ARG A 80 5.41 8.19 -9.52
C ARG A 80 4.46 9.37 -9.56
N ARG A 81 4.83 10.45 -8.87
CA ARG A 81 4.08 11.70 -8.81
C ARG A 81 2.59 11.51 -8.52
N ILE A 82 2.28 10.68 -7.53
CA ILE A 82 0.89 10.44 -7.13
C ILE A 82 0.35 11.65 -6.37
N THR A 83 -0.94 11.90 -6.56
CA THR A 83 -1.74 12.78 -5.71
C THR A 83 -2.72 11.92 -4.93
N PHE A 84 -2.82 12.13 -3.63
CA PHE A 84 -3.81 11.45 -2.79
C PHE A 84 -5.23 11.68 -3.31
N ASN A 85 -6.10 10.69 -3.11
CA ASN A 85 -7.49 10.68 -3.55
C ASN A 85 -7.68 10.69 -5.08
N ARG A 86 -6.62 10.45 -5.87
CA ARG A 86 -6.69 10.33 -7.33
C ARG A 86 -6.16 9.00 -7.83
N PRO A 87 -6.83 8.34 -8.79
CA PRO A 87 -6.31 7.16 -9.45
C PRO A 87 -4.93 7.42 -10.05
N SER A 88 -4.03 6.48 -9.85
CA SER A 88 -2.65 6.49 -10.33
C SER A 88 -2.33 5.17 -11.00
N VAL A 89 -1.31 5.16 -11.85
CA VAL A 89 -0.84 3.94 -12.52
C VAL A 89 0.34 3.37 -11.74
N MET A 90 0.19 2.13 -11.29
CA MET A 90 1.27 1.33 -10.74
C MET A 90 1.89 0.51 -11.87
N CYS A 91 3.18 0.70 -12.11
CA CYS A 91 3.95 -0.03 -13.11
C CYS A 91 4.80 -1.11 -12.45
N SER A 92 4.74 -2.33 -12.95
CA SER A 92 5.66 -3.43 -12.62
C SER A 92 6.92 -3.37 -13.50
N LYS A 93 7.96 -4.12 -13.12
CA LYS A 93 9.20 -4.27 -13.89
C LYS A 93 8.97 -4.89 -15.27
N ASP A 94 7.99 -5.78 -15.39
CA ASP A 94 7.59 -6.43 -16.65
C ASP A 94 6.75 -5.53 -17.57
N GLY A 95 6.52 -4.26 -17.19
CA GLY A 95 5.73 -3.31 -17.95
C GLY A 95 4.22 -3.42 -17.72
N SER A 96 3.74 -4.41 -16.97
CA SER A 96 2.33 -4.50 -16.60
C SER A 96 1.91 -3.29 -15.75
N LYS A 97 0.68 -2.83 -15.99
CA LYS A 97 0.11 -1.63 -15.35
C LYS A 97 -1.14 -2.01 -14.58
N ARG A 98 -1.37 -1.33 -13.46
CA ARG A 98 -2.58 -1.46 -12.64
C ARG A 98 -3.03 -0.11 -12.14
N ILE A 99 -4.34 0.04 -11.95
CA ILE A 99 -4.91 1.24 -11.31
C ILE A 99 -4.81 1.06 -9.80
N ILE A 100 -4.29 2.09 -9.14
CA ILE A 100 -4.16 2.16 -7.69
C ILE A 100 -4.53 3.56 -7.21
N THR A 101 -5.20 3.64 -6.06
CA THR A 101 -5.51 4.93 -5.41
C THR A 101 -5.04 4.89 -3.98
N PHE A 102 -4.45 6.00 -3.53
CA PHE A 102 -4.00 6.17 -2.15
C PHE A 102 -4.84 7.23 -1.45
N TYR A 103 -5.26 6.93 -0.23
CA TYR A 103 -5.98 7.83 0.66
C TYR A 103 -5.21 7.94 1.97
N TYR A 104 -5.24 9.10 2.60
CA TYR A 104 -4.85 9.21 4.00
C TYR A 104 -6.11 9.45 4.82
N ASP A 105 -6.46 8.49 5.67
CA ASP A 105 -7.56 8.59 6.61
C ASP A 105 -7.03 9.19 7.91
N VAL A 106 -7.41 10.44 8.18
CA VAL A 106 -7.02 11.16 9.40
C VAL A 106 -7.68 10.63 10.65
N THR A 107 -8.87 10.04 10.54
CA THR A 107 -9.62 9.53 11.70
C THR A 107 -8.97 8.26 12.22
N SER A 108 -8.50 7.39 11.33
CA SER A 108 -7.78 6.17 11.71
C SER A 108 -6.26 6.29 11.62
N ASP A 109 -5.73 7.48 11.29
CA ASP A 109 -4.30 7.74 11.12
C ASP A 109 -3.62 6.67 10.25
N SER A 110 -4.21 6.44 9.09
CA SER A 110 -3.84 5.32 8.21
C SER A 110 -3.70 5.73 6.75
N LEU A 111 -2.63 5.28 6.12
CA LEU A 111 -2.51 5.27 4.66
C LEU A 111 -3.28 4.08 4.10
N VAL A 112 -4.29 4.34 3.29
CA VAL A 112 -5.11 3.33 2.62
C VAL A 112 -4.68 3.23 1.16
N GLU A 113 -4.43 2.01 0.70
CA GLU A 113 -4.10 1.68 -0.68
C GLU A 113 -5.22 0.80 -1.26
N VAL A 114 -5.82 1.27 -2.35
CA VAL A 114 -6.89 0.58 -3.08
C VAL A 114 -6.39 0.16 -4.44
N MET A 115 -6.20 -1.14 -4.64
CA MET A 115 -5.74 -1.71 -5.90
C MET A 115 -6.91 -2.33 -6.66
N GLN A 116 -7.04 -1.96 -7.95
CA GLN A 116 -8.03 -2.54 -8.85
C GLN A 116 -7.40 -3.65 -9.68
N PHE A 117 -8.12 -4.74 -9.88
CA PHE A 117 -7.69 -5.88 -10.68
C PHE A 117 -8.69 -6.10 -11.81
N GLU A 118 -8.19 -6.22 -13.03
CA GLU A 118 -9.02 -6.52 -14.20
C GLU A 118 -9.43 -8.00 -14.23
N ASN A 119 -8.59 -8.90 -13.71
CA ASN A 119 -8.76 -10.35 -13.77
C ASN A 119 -8.62 -11.02 -12.38
N GLY A 120 -9.36 -12.11 -12.18
CA GLY A 120 -9.33 -12.95 -10.96
C GLY A 120 -10.57 -12.83 -10.07
N CYS A 121 -10.62 -13.63 -9.00
CA CYS A 121 -11.77 -13.72 -8.09
C CYS A 121 -12.04 -12.43 -7.27
N PHE A 122 -11.14 -11.46 -7.29
CA PHE A 122 -11.27 -10.20 -6.56
C PHE A 122 -11.02 -9.01 -7.47
N LYS A 123 -12.02 -8.13 -7.59
CA LYS A 123 -11.93 -6.90 -8.39
C LYS A 123 -11.16 -5.78 -7.67
N LEU A 124 -11.11 -5.84 -6.33
CA LEU A 124 -10.51 -4.82 -5.48
C LEU A 124 -9.68 -5.46 -4.35
N GLN A 125 -8.65 -4.74 -3.90
CA GLN A 125 -7.95 -5.00 -2.65
C GLN A 125 -7.78 -3.70 -1.88
N LEU A 126 -8.19 -3.71 -0.61
CA LEU A 126 -7.92 -2.64 0.33
C LEU A 126 -6.80 -3.06 1.28
N SER A 127 -5.75 -2.26 1.29
CA SER A 127 -4.59 -2.38 2.16
C SER A 127 -4.54 -1.17 3.07
N TYR A 128 -4.29 -1.38 4.35
CA TYR A 128 -4.15 -0.31 5.34
C TYR A 128 -2.72 -0.32 5.86
N TYR A 129 -2.15 0.85 6.04
CA TYR A 129 -0.84 1.09 6.64
C TYR A 129 -1.02 2.05 7.81
N TYR A 130 -0.62 1.63 9.00
CA TYR A 130 -0.68 2.43 10.23
C TYR A 130 0.54 2.15 11.10
N PHE A 131 0.82 3.05 12.04
CA PHE A 131 1.88 2.84 13.02
C PHE A 131 1.35 2.22 14.30
N ASP A 132 2.02 1.18 14.77
CA ASP A 132 1.88 0.61 16.11
C ASP A 132 3.22 0.84 16.83
N GLY A 133 3.27 1.92 17.63
CA GLY A 133 4.53 2.50 18.10
C GLY A 133 5.42 2.90 16.91
N GLU A 134 6.64 2.38 16.86
CA GLU A 134 7.61 2.64 15.78
C GLU A 134 7.46 1.70 14.57
N THR A 135 6.58 0.71 14.67
CA THR A 135 6.41 -0.33 13.64
C THR A 135 5.35 0.08 12.64
N LEU A 136 5.72 0.13 11.35
CA LEU A 136 4.73 0.28 10.29
C LEU A 136 4.05 -1.07 10.05
N VAL A 137 2.72 -1.10 10.21
CA VAL A 137 1.91 -2.30 10.03
C VAL A 137 1.11 -2.17 8.75
N TRP A 138 1.32 -3.09 7.81
CA TRP A 138 0.38 -3.34 6.73
C TRP A 138 -0.69 -4.32 7.19
N LYS A 139 -1.95 -4.05 6.89
CA LYS A 139 -3.08 -4.93 7.11
C LYS A 139 -3.90 -5.06 5.84
N CYS A 140 -4.34 -6.27 5.53
CA CYS A 140 -5.27 -6.54 4.44
C CYS A 140 -6.27 -7.61 4.88
N CYS A 141 -7.53 -7.46 4.47
CA CYS A 141 -8.60 -8.38 4.82
C CYS A 141 -9.16 -9.04 3.55
N ALA A 142 -9.40 -10.34 3.61
CA ALA A 142 -10.13 -11.07 2.59
C ALA A 142 -11.02 -12.11 3.28
N GLN A 143 -12.32 -12.05 3.01
CA GLN A 143 -13.33 -12.86 3.69
C GLN A 143 -13.18 -12.75 5.22
N ASN A 144 -13.00 -13.87 5.92
CA ASN A 144 -12.81 -13.95 7.38
C ASN A 144 -11.33 -13.87 7.81
N VAL A 145 -10.37 -13.64 6.91
CA VAL A 145 -8.94 -13.57 7.23
C VAL A 145 -8.43 -12.15 7.20
N SER A 146 -7.81 -11.73 8.31
CA SER A 146 -7.00 -10.51 8.39
C SER A 146 -5.53 -10.89 8.41
N ALA A 147 -4.82 -10.55 7.32
CA ALA A 147 -3.36 -10.64 7.26
C ALA A 147 -2.72 -9.34 7.74
N LYS A 148 -1.59 -9.48 8.44
CA LYS A 148 -0.74 -8.35 8.84
C LYS A 148 0.70 -8.60 8.41
N ARG A 149 1.42 -7.52 8.09
CA ARG A 149 2.88 -7.54 7.89
C ARG A 149 3.50 -6.37 8.63
N PHE A 150 4.55 -6.66 9.39
CA PHE A 150 5.23 -5.70 10.25
C PHE A 150 6.52 -5.26 9.57
N TYR A 151 6.72 -3.96 9.47
CA TYR A 151 7.87 -3.36 8.82
C TYR A 151 8.69 -2.53 9.79
N LYS A 152 10.01 -2.65 9.66
CA LYS A 152 10.97 -1.75 10.31
C LYS A 152 11.44 -0.71 9.31
N ARG A 153 11.56 0.54 9.74
CA ARG A 153 12.28 1.58 9.00
C ARG A 153 13.76 1.21 8.87
N VAL A 154 14.36 1.43 7.71
CA VAL A 154 15.74 0.97 7.44
C VAL A 154 16.66 2.00 6.82
N ASP A 155 16.18 3.23 6.65
CA ASP A 155 16.89 4.39 6.06
C ASP A 155 17.82 4.04 4.89
#